data_AF-C5L5V0-F1
#
_entry.id   AF-C5L5V0-F1
#
_cell.length_a   1.000
_cell.length_b   1.000
_cell.length_c   1.000
_cell.angle_alpha   90.00
_cell.angle_beta   90.00
_cell.angle_gamma   90.00
#
_symmetry.space_group_name_H-M   'P 1'
#
loop_
_entity.id
_entity.type
_entity.pdbx_description
1 polymer ?
#
loop_
_entity_poly.entity_id
_entity_poly.type
_entity_poly.pdbx_seq_one_letter_code
_entity_poly.pdbx_strand_id
1 'polypeptide(L)'
;MEDLLGEAAVVADPKVHPKYRKSCAEIYLELNELCNFVRLNSEGARKLVKKFDKFHGTAHRAEFLVGCAALCEMTDMVQTEVLPMINSIQKSYAASFCGGDKATAVDELSQALSEMLVWDRGTVWHDLIRLER
;
A
#
# COMPACT_ATOMS: atom_id res chain seq x y z
N MET A 1 -40.76 28.55 9.35
CA MET A 1 -39.42 29.07 9.01
C MET A 1 -38.54 28.82 10.24
N GLU A 2 -38.46 27.57 10.71
CA GLU A 2 -37.75 26.46 10.06
C GLU A 2 -36.37 26.92 9.60
N ASP A 3 -35.38 26.73 10.48
CA ASP A 3 -34.14 26.09 10.07
C ASP A 3 -33.79 25.07 11.16
N LEU A 4 -34.40 23.89 10.97
CA LEU A 4 -33.90 22.62 11.44
C LEU A 4 -32.56 22.39 10.75
N LEU A 5 -31.53 22.07 11.53
CA LEU A 5 -30.53 21.02 11.27
C LEU A 5 -29.38 21.29 12.24
N GLY A 6 -29.63 20.95 13.51
CA GLY A 6 -28.52 20.64 14.40
C GLY A 6 -27.70 19.56 13.71
N GLU A 7 -26.39 19.81 13.59
CA GLU A 7 -25.41 18.80 13.24
C GLU A 7 -25.67 17.59 14.13
N ALA A 8 -26.31 16.58 13.56
CA ALA A 8 -26.34 15.27 14.15
C ALA A 8 -24.88 14.81 14.13
N ALA A 9 -24.17 15.09 15.22
CA ALA A 9 -23.03 14.27 15.61
C ALA A 9 -23.55 12.84 15.53
N VAL A 10 -23.12 12.13 14.49
CA VAL A 10 -23.42 10.72 14.31
C VAL A 10 -22.80 10.05 15.53
N VAL A 11 -23.59 9.87 16.59
CA VAL A 11 -23.18 9.11 17.76
C VAL A 11 -23.12 7.67 17.28
N ALA A 12 -21.98 7.32 16.72
CA ALA A 12 -21.71 6.01 16.20
C ALA A 12 -21.77 5.01 17.36
N ASP A 13 -22.49 3.90 17.13
CA ASP A 13 -22.67 2.84 18.11
C ASP A 13 -21.29 2.39 18.66
N PRO A 14 -21.08 2.38 19.99
CA PRO A 14 -19.84 1.96 20.62
C PRO A 14 -19.35 0.58 20.19
N LYS A 15 -20.22 -0.30 19.71
CA LYS A 15 -19.87 -1.63 19.18
C LYS A 15 -19.41 -1.61 17.72
N VAL A 16 -19.77 -0.57 16.96
CA VAL A 16 -19.34 -0.37 15.56
C VAL A 16 -17.92 0.17 15.49
N HIS A 17 -17.53 1.03 16.45
CA HIS A 17 -16.19 1.62 16.51
C HIS A 17 -15.03 0.60 16.52
N PRO A 18 -15.04 -0.48 17.33
CA PRO A 18 -13.94 -1.46 17.36
C PRO A 18 -13.79 -2.24 16.05
N LYS A 19 -14.91 -2.65 15.44
CA LYS A 19 -14.90 -3.37 14.17
C LYS A 19 -14.39 -2.47 13.05
N TYR A 20 -14.90 -1.25 12.98
CA TYR A 20 -14.46 -0.27 11.98
C TYR A 20 -12.98 0.07 12.12
N ARG A 21 -12.48 0.28 13.36
CA ARG A 21 -11.06 0.53 13.64
C ARG A 21 -10.18 -0.60 13.12
N LYS A 22 -10.56 -1.86 13.38
CA LYS A 22 -9.86 -3.06 12.90
C LYS A 22 -9.85 -3.11 11.37
N SER A 23 -11.00 -2.92 10.73
CA SER A 23 -11.10 -2.94 9.26
C SER A 23 -10.27 -1.84 8.60
N CYS A 24 -10.21 -0.64 9.17
CA CYS A 24 -9.31 0.41 8.67
C CYS A 24 -7.84 0.01 8.73
N ALA A 25 -7.41 -0.63 9.83
CA ALA A 25 -6.04 -1.11 9.98
C ALA A 25 -5.71 -2.25 9.00
N GLU A 26 -6.63 -3.20 8.80
CA GLU A 26 -6.48 -4.30 7.84
C GLU A 26 -6.35 -3.78 6.39
N ILE A 27 -7.23 -2.89 5.96
CA ILE A 27 -7.16 -2.33 4.60
C ILE A 27 -5.92 -1.44 4.46
N TYR A 28 -5.57 -0.65 5.48
CA TYR A 28 -4.34 0.16 5.46
C TYR A 28 -3.09 -0.73 5.29
N LEU A 29 -3.06 -1.88 5.95
CA LEU A 29 -2.00 -2.87 5.79
C LEU A 29 -1.94 -3.41 4.37
N GLU A 30 -3.04 -3.96 3.85
CA GLU A 30 -3.09 -4.56 2.51
C GLU A 30 -2.65 -3.58 1.41
N LEU A 31 -3.06 -2.31 1.50
CA LEU A 31 -2.66 -1.28 0.54
C LEU A 31 -1.16 -0.95 0.62
N ASN A 32 -0.58 -0.93 1.82
CA ASN A 32 0.86 -0.71 2.00
C ASN A 32 1.68 -1.92 1.56
N GLU A 33 1.17 -3.14 1.78
CA GLU A 33 1.76 -4.37 1.25
C GLU A 33 1.76 -4.37 -0.29
N LEU A 34 0.65 -3.96 -0.92
CA LEU A 34 0.58 -3.80 -2.37
C LEU A 34 1.61 -2.76 -2.87
N CYS A 35 1.73 -1.61 -2.20
CA CYS A 35 2.76 -0.62 -2.51
C CYS A 35 4.18 -1.22 -2.43
N ASN A 36 4.46 -1.98 -1.37
CA ASN A 36 5.75 -2.62 -1.17
C ASN A 36 6.04 -3.70 -2.21
N PHE A 37 5.06 -4.54 -2.52
CA PHE A 37 5.14 -5.57 -3.56
C PHE A 37 5.52 -4.96 -4.90
N VAL A 38 4.75 -3.96 -5.37
CA VAL A 38 5.00 -3.32 -6.67
C VAL A 38 6.39 -2.67 -6.66
N ARG A 39 6.73 -1.91 -5.61
CA ARG A 39 8.04 -1.25 -5.50
C ARG A 39 9.20 -2.22 -5.54
N LEU A 40 9.15 -3.30 -4.76
CA LEU A 40 10.23 -4.29 -4.68
C LEU A 40 10.41 -5.03 -6.00
N ASN A 41 9.31 -5.42 -6.66
CA ASN A 41 9.37 -6.11 -7.93
C ASN A 41 9.84 -5.20 -9.07
N SER A 42 9.36 -3.95 -9.14
CA SER A 42 9.82 -2.96 -10.12
C SER A 42 11.32 -2.71 -9.99
N GLU A 43 11.83 -2.62 -8.77
CA GLU A 43 13.27 -2.46 -8.53
C GLU A 43 14.05 -3.75 -8.82
N GLY A 44 13.48 -4.92 -8.50
CA GLY A 44 14.04 -6.23 -8.83
C GLY A 44 14.26 -6.41 -10.33
N ALA A 45 13.23 -6.13 -11.13
CA ALA A 45 13.29 -6.19 -12.59
C ALA A 45 14.39 -5.27 -13.16
N ARG A 46 14.46 -4.01 -12.68
CA ARG A 46 15.51 -3.05 -13.09
C ARG A 46 16.91 -3.53 -12.74
N LYS A 47 17.09 -4.16 -11.57
CA LYS A 47 18.37 -4.70 -11.12
C LYS A 47 18.76 -5.95 -11.89
N LEU A 48 17.81 -6.82 -12.21
CA LEU A 48 18.01 -8.04 -12.99
C LEU A 48 18.62 -7.71 -14.35
N VAL A 49 17.94 -6.87 -15.14
CA VAL A 49 18.40 -6.54 -16.48
C VAL A 49 19.72 -5.75 -16.46
N LYS A 50 19.90 -4.85 -15.48
CA LYS A 50 21.18 -4.14 -15.29
C LYS A 50 22.33 -5.12 -15.02
N LYS A 51 22.09 -6.16 -14.23
CA LYS A 51 23.08 -7.21 -13.94
C LYS A 51 23.38 -8.01 -15.21
N PHE A 52 22.35 -8.43 -15.93
CA PHE A 52 22.48 -9.18 -17.18
C PHE A 52 23.33 -8.42 -18.22
N ASP A 53 22.94 -7.18 -18.51
CA ASP A 53 23.62 -6.28 -19.46
C ASP A 53 25.09 -6.08 -19.08
N LYS A 54 25.37 -5.90 -17.77
CA LYS A 54 26.74 -5.74 -17.26
C LYS A 54 27.62 -6.97 -17.50
N PHE A 55 27.09 -8.19 -17.31
CA PHE A 55 27.88 -9.42 -17.44
C PHE A 55 28.12 -9.82 -18.89
N HIS A 56 27.18 -9.51 -19.79
CA HIS A 56 27.24 -9.94 -21.18
C HIS A 56 27.65 -8.82 -22.15
N GLY A 57 27.81 -7.58 -21.66
CA GLY A 57 28.16 -6.43 -22.50
C GLY A 57 27.04 -6.05 -23.47
N THR A 58 25.79 -6.27 -23.07
CA THR A 58 24.59 -6.05 -23.89
C THR A 58 23.77 -4.85 -23.39
N ALA A 59 22.67 -4.53 -24.08
CA ALA A 59 21.80 -3.40 -23.76
C ALA A 59 20.30 -3.72 -23.93
N HIS A 60 19.80 -4.71 -23.19
CA HIS A 60 18.41 -5.18 -23.29
C HIS A 60 17.43 -4.46 -22.37
N ARG A 61 17.89 -3.52 -21.54
CA ARG A 61 17.04 -2.79 -20.58
C ARG A 61 15.70 -2.32 -21.15
N ALA A 62 15.69 -1.67 -22.32
CA ALA A 62 14.48 -1.10 -22.88
C ALA A 62 13.47 -2.20 -23.28
N GLU A 63 13.93 -3.19 -24.04
CA GLU A 63 13.12 -4.33 -24.50
C GLU A 63 12.58 -5.14 -23.31
N PHE A 64 13.43 -5.42 -22.31
CA PHE A 64 13.03 -6.15 -21.12
C PHE A 64 11.95 -5.41 -20.32
N LEU A 65 12.10 -4.09 -20.12
CA LEU A 65 11.11 -3.30 -19.37
C LEU A 65 9.78 -3.18 -20.13
N VAL A 66 9.79 -3.19 -21.47
CA VAL A 66 8.56 -3.31 -22.27
C VAL A 66 7.90 -4.68 -22.03
N GLY A 67 8.68 -5.76 -21.96
CA GLY A 67 8.18 -7.08 -21.58
C GLY A 67 7.59 -7.14 -20.15
N CYS A 68 7.97 -6.21 -19.28
CA CYS A 68 7.41 -6.04 -17.94
C CYS A 68 6.25 -5.02 -17.87
N ALA A 69 5.51 -4.81 -18.96
CA ALA A 69 4.44 -3.80 -19.05
C ALA A 69 3.47 -3.81 -17.86
N ALA A 70 3.00 -4.99 -17.43
CA ALA A 70 2.09 -5.12 -16.29
C ALA A 70 2.67 -4.53 -14.98
N LEU A 71 3.99 -4.68 -14.75
CA LEU A 71 4.65 -4.13 -13.57
C LEU A 71 4.81 -2.60 -13.65
N CYS A 72 4.96 -2.07 -14.85
CA CYS A 72 4.91 -0.63 -15.11
C CYS A 72 3.50 -0.08 -14.85
N GLU A 73 2.46 -0.72 -15.39
CA GLU A 73 1.05 -0.36 -15.17
C GLU A 73 0.68 -0.40 -13.68
N MET A 74 1.13 -1.42 -12.94
CA MET A 74 0.92 -1.49 -11.49
C MET A 74 1.64 -0.36 -10.74
N THR A 75 2.81 0.09 -11.22
CA THR A 75 3.52 1.23 -10.63
C THR A 75 2.72 2.52 -10.79
N ASP A 76 2.10 2.71 -11.95
CA ASP A 76 1.23 3.86 -12.22
C ASP A 76 -0.06 3.78 -11.37
N MET A 77 -0.70 2.61 -11.32
CA MET A 77 -1.89 2.35 -10.49
C MET A 77 -1.63 2.63 -9.00
N VAL A 78 -0.45 2.30 -8.48
CA VAL A 78 -0.08 2.67 -7.11
C VAL A 78 -0.12 4.19 -6.90
N GLN A 79 0.39 4.96 -7.86
CA GLN A 79 0.40 6.43 -7.75
C GLN A 79 -0.99 7.04 -7.91
N THR A 80 -1.79 6.55 -8.86
CA THR A 80 -3.07 7.16 -9.24
C THR A 80 -4.24 6.69 -8.39
N GLU A 81 -4.16 5.51 -7.77
CA GLU A 81 -5.30 4.87 -7.09
C GLU A 81 -4.98 4.47 -5.64
N VAL A 82 -3.90 3.72 -5.42
CA VAL A 82 -3.59 3.15 -4.09
C VAL A 82 -3.19 4.23 -3.08
N LEU A 83 -2.30 5.16 -3.45
CA LEU A 83 -1.89 6.25 -2.56
C LEU A 83 -3.08 7.17 -2.16
N PRO A 84 -3.99 7.54 -3.08
CA PRO A 84 -5.25 8.19 -2.72
C PRO A 84 -6.13 7.38 -1.77
N MET A 85 -6.27 6.06 -1.97
CA MET A 85 -7.02 5.20 -1.05
C MET A 85 -6.42 5.18 0.36
N ILE A 86 -5.08 5.07 0.46
CA ILE A 86 -4.37 5.18 1.75
C ILE A 86 -4.66 6.53 2.42
N ASN A 87 -4.62 7.62 1.65
CA ASN A 87 -4.93 8.96 2.17
C ASN A 87 -6.38 9.06 2.69
N SER A 88 -7.33 8.44 1.98
CA SER A 88 -8.74 8.40 2.35
C SER A 88 -8.98 7.64 3.65
N ILE A 89 -8.32 6.49 3.83
CA ILE A 89 -8.39 5.71 5.08
C ILE A 89 -7.80 6.51 6.24
N GLN A 90 -6.64 7.14 6.06
CA GLN A 90 -6.04 7.99 7.10
C GLN A 90 -6.98 9.11 7.55
N LYS A 91 -7.64 9.79 6.61
CA LYS A 91 -8.62 10.85 6.91
C LYS A 91 -9.85 10.31 7.64
N SER A 92 -10.40 9.19 7.16
CA SER A 92 -11.60 8.57 7.75
C SER A 92 -11.31 8.06 9.17
N TYR A 93 -10.14 7.46 9.38
CA TYR A 93 -9.67 7.03 10.68
C TYR A 93 -9.47 8.22 11.63
N ALA A 94 -8.81 9.29 11.17
CA ALA A 94 -8.59 10.49 11.95
C ALA A 94 -9.91 11.12 12.43
N ALA A 95 -10.89 11.28 11.53
CA ALA A 95 -12.19 11.83 11.85
C ALA A 95 -12.96 10.99 12.88
N SER A 96 -12.81 9.65 12.83
CA SER A 96 -13.58 8.73 13.67
C SER A 96 -12.93 8.42 15.02
N PHE A 97 -11.61 8.51 15.11
CA PHE A 97 -10.85 7.96 16.24
C PHE A 97 -9.79 8.89 16.83
N CYS A 98 -9.35 9.91 16.11
CA CYS A 98 -8.24 10.79 16.51
C CYS A 98 -8.68 12.27 16.60
N GLY A 99 -9.98 12.54 16.73
CA GLY A 99 -10.50 13.92 16.80
C GLY A 99 -10.19 14.78 15.57
N GLY A 100 -9.98 14.15 14.41
CA GLY A 100 -9.58 14.81 13.17
C GLY A 100 -8.06 14.96 12.97
N ASP A 101 -7.23 14.58 13.95
CA ASP A 101 -5.77 14.64 13.78
C ASP A 101 -5.25 13.51 12.89
N LYS A 102 -4.81 13.88 11.69
CA LYS A 102 -4.25 12.94 10.72
C LYS A 102 -2.90 12.40 11.15
N ALA A 103 -2.07 13.16 11.86
CA ALA A 103 -0.74 12.70 12.27
C ALA A 103 -0.87 11.51 13.25
N THR A 104 -1.68 11.69 14.30
CA THR A 104 -2.01 10.61 15.25
C THR A 104 -2.60 9.38 14.54
N ALA A 105 -3.51 9.57 13.57
CA ALA A 105 -4.06 8.46 12.80
C ALA A 105 -3.00 7.67 12.02
N VAL A 106 -2.06 8.38 11.40
CA VAL A 106 -0.94 7.75 10.67
C VAL A 106 -0.05 6.96 11.61
N ASP A 107 0.28 7.52 12.78
CA ASP A 107 1.12 6.85 13.78
C ASP A 107 0.46 5.57 14.30
N GLU A 108 -0.82 5.62 14.67
CA GLU A 108 -1.58 4.44 15.13
C GLU A 108 -1.66 3.34 14.04
N LEU A 109 -1.97 3.72 12.80
CA LEU A 109 -2.06 2.79 11.67
C LEU A 109 -0.69 2.18 11.31
N SER A 110 0.39 2.97 11.40
CA SER A 110 1.76 2.53 11.09
C SER A 110 2.36 1.62 12.16
N GLN A 111 1.95 1.80 13.42
CA GLN A 111 2.35 0.90 14.50
C GLN A 111 1.80 -0.51 14.26
N ALA A 112 0.52 -0.62 13.88
CA ALA A 112 -0.10 -1.89 13.48
C ALA A 112 0.59 -2.53 12.26
N LEU A 113 1.06 -1.71 11.31
CA LEU A 113 1.82 -2.15 10.14
C LEU A 113 3.19 -2.77 10.51
N SER A 114 3.89 -2.13 11.45
CA SER A 114 5.25 -2.51 11.86
C SER A 114 5.30 -3.86 12.57
N GLU A 115 4.24 -4.23 13.28
CA GLU A 115 4.11 -5.53 13.95
C GLU A 115 3.91 -6.69 12.94
N MET A 116 3.29 -6.43 11.79
CA MET A 116 3.00 -7.44 10.76
C MET A 116 4.09 -7.56 9.68
N LEU A 117 4.76 -6.46 9.31
CA LEU A 117 5.81 -6.45 8.27
C LEU A 117 7.11 -7.19 8.64
N VAL A 118 7.24 -7.71 9.86
CA VAL A 118 8.44 -8.42 10.31
C VAL A 118 8.64 -9.76 9.57
N TRP A 119 7.62 -10.30 8.90
CA TRP A 119 7.64 -11.72 8.52
C TRP A 119 7.50 -12.07 7.03
N ASP A 120 7.12 -11.15 6.14
CA ASP A 120 7.01 -11.50 4.72
C ASP A 120 7.62 -10.45 3.79
N ARG A 121 8.70 -10.84 3.11
CA ARG A 121 9.23 -10.12 1.95
C ARG A 121 9.19 -11.02 0.72
N GLY A 122 8.01 -11.52 0.40
CA GLY A 122 7.73 -12.13 -0.90
C GLY A 122 8.13 -11.17 -2.04
N THR A 123 9.02 -11.62 -2.91
CA THR A 123 9.31 -10.96 -4.19
C THR A 123 9.19 -12.02 -5.28
N VAL A 124 8.80 -11.63 -6.49
CA VAL A 124 8.75 -12.55 -7.64
C VAL A 124 10.09 -13.25 -7.81
N TRP A 125 11.21 -12.56 -7.54
CA TRP A 125 12.55 -13.16 -7.55
C TRP A 125 12.72 -14.30 -6.54
N HIS A 126 12.24 -14.12 -5.31
CA HIS A 126 12.30 -15.15 -4.29
C HIS A 126 11.46 -16.37 -4.68
N ASP A 127 10.30 -16.14 -5.29
CA ASP A 127 9.44 -17.22 -5.81
C ASP A 127 10.07 -17.93 -7.02
N LEU A 128 10.71 -17.19 -7.92
CA LEU A 128 11.46 -17.74 -9.05
C LEU A 128 12.62 -18.65 -8.58
N ILE A 129 13.40 -18.23 -7.58
CA ILE A 129 14.45 -19.07 -6.99
C ILE A 129 13.87 -20.34 -6.37
N ARG A 130 12.68 -20.27 -5.78
CA ARG A 130 12.01 -21.45 -5.20
C ARG A 130 11.57 -22.44 -6.27
N LEU A 131 11.17 -21.98 -7.45
CA LEU A 131 10.82 -22.86 -8.57
C LEU A 131 12.03 -23.62 -9.15
N GLU A 132 13.24 -23.12 -8.95
CA GLU A 132 14.48 -23.76 -9.40
C GLU A 132 15.00 -24.87 -8.45
N ARG A 133 14.42 -25.03 -7.26
CA ARG A 133 14.82 -26.02 -6.24
C ARG A 133 13.82 -27.17 -6.12
#